data_AF-A0A0S8HE30-F1
#
_entry.id   AF-A0A0S8HE30-F1
#
_cell.length_a   1.000
_cell.length_b   1.000
_cell.length_c   1.000
_cell.angle_alpha   90.00
_cell.angle_beta   90.00
_cell.angle_gamma   90.00
#
_symmetry.space_group_name_H-M   'P 1'
#
loop_
_entity.id
_entity.type
_entity.pdbx_description
1 polymer ?
#
loop_
_entity_poly.entity_id
_entity_poly.type
_entity_poly.pdbx_seq_one_letter_code
_entity_poly.pdbx_strand_id
1 'polypeptide(L)'
;MALKTSDFDYDLPEGLIAQQPARVRDQSRLMVLDRTTGRRSHHMFRELPERLREGDVLVLNDTRVIPAMFGCHRRTGGRIEGLFLRELSLGRWQVMLRGGGRCRSGEVISLSGEDNCTLMLSKRLDAGVWEVAVAPPVPAPELLDRVGRTPLPPYIRRPGPMTDAQDRAAYQTVFAARPGAVAAPTAGLHFTEAVLEALRGRGVQL
;
A
#
# COMPACT_ATOMS: atom_id res chain seq x y z
N MET A 1 32.43 -10.23 -1.92
CA MET A 1 31.50 -11.35 -1.70
C MET A 1 30.11 -10.91 -2.16
N ALA A 2 29.34 -11.80 -2.79
CA ALA A 2 27.95 -11.51 -3.11
C ALA A 2 27.13 -11.58 -1.80
N LEU A 3 26.37 -10.53 -1.52
CA LEU A 3 25.44 -10.49 -0.38
C LEU A 3 24.35 -11.53 -0.59
N LYS A 4 24.03 -12.27 0.47
CA LYS A 4 22.93 -13.24 0.53
C LYS A 4 21.76 -12.63 1.29
N THR A 5 20.55 -13.12 1.04
CA THR A 5 19.37 -12.73 1.82
C THR A 5 19.55 -12.98 3.32
N SER A 6 20.28 -14.02 3.70
CA SER A 6 20.63 -14.34 5.09
C SER A 6 21.48 -13.26 5.78
N ASP A 7 22.23 -12.44 5.04
CA ASP A 7 23.07 -11.39 5.61
C ASP A 7 22.24 -10.23 6.18
N PHE A 8 20.93 -10.21 5.90
CA PHE A 8 19.96 -9.22 6.37
C PHE A 8 18.93 -9.84 7.33
N ASP A 9 19.13 -11.08 7.75
CA ASP A 9 18.24 -11.76 8.68
C ASP A 9 18.46 -11.26 10.12
N TYR A 10 17.38 -11.19 10.89
CA TYR A 10 17.41 -10.78 12.29
C TYR A 10 16.22 -11.36 13.05
N ASP A 11 16.39 -11.57 14.36
CA ASP A 11 15.29 -12.02 15.21
C ASP A 11 14.23 -10.92 15.34
N LEU A 12 13.04 -11.18 14.80
CA LEU A 12 11.87 -10.31 14.89
C LEU A 12 10.72 -11.08 15.53
N PRO A 13 10.54 -10.96 16.86
CA PRO A 13 9.40 -11.55 17.55
C PRO A 13 8.07 -11.07 16.94
N GLU A 14 7.17 -12.00 16.61
CA GLU A 14 5.89 -11.69 15.94
C GLU A 14 5.06 -10.66 16.73
N GLY A 15 5.12 -10.70 18.06
CA GLY A 15 4.44 -9.75 18.95
C GLY A 15 4.92 -8.30 18.84
N LEU A 16 6.07 -8.05 18.20
CA LEU A 16 6.58 -6.70 17.93
C LEU A 16 6.14 -6.17 16.55
N ILE A 17 5.47 -6.98 15.73
CA ILE A 17 4.91 -6.56 14.44
C ILE A 17 3.56 -5.90 14.69
N ALA A 18 3.52 -4.57 14.57
CA ALA A 18 2.29 -3.79 14.74
C ALA A 18 1.21 -4.26 13.74
N GLN A 19 0.08 -4.72 14.28
CA GLN A 19 -1.06 -5.16 13.48
C GLN A 19 -1.98 -4.00 13.09
N GLN A 20 -1.81 -2.84 13.71
CA GLN A 20 -2.58 -1.62 13.47
C GLN A 20 -1.66 -0.39 13.61
N PRO A 21 -1.91 0.71 12.89
CA PRO A 21 -1.18 1.94 13.10
C PRO A 21 -1.45 2.50 14.51
N ALA A 22 -0.54 3.32 15.03
CA ALA A 22 -0.73 4.00 16.29
C ALA A 22 -1.96 4.93 16.24
N ARG A 23 -2.77 4.96 17.31
CA ARG A 23 -3.97 5.80 17.41
C ARG A 23 -3.64 7.29 17.27
N VAL A 24 -2.53 7.71 17.89
CA VAL A 24 -1.95 9.04 17.71
C VAL A 24 -0.63 8.85 16.99
N ARG A 25 -0.60 9.24 15.70
CA ARG A 25 0.44 8.85 14.74
C ARG A 25 1.84 9.33 15.11
N ASP A 26 1.94 10.55 15.60
CA ASP A 26 3.22 11.18 16.00
C ASP A 26 3.72 10.73 17.40
N GLN A 27 2.95 9.89 18.10
CA GLN A 27 3.39 9.20 19.31
C GLN A 27 4.03 7.84 19.03
N SER A 28 4.32 7.51 17.76
CA SER A 28 5.22 6.39 17.46
C SER A 28 6.64 6.68 17.94
N ARG A 29 7.35 5.63 18.37
CA ARG A 29 8.79 5.73 18.71
C ARG A 29 9.61 6.06 17.47
N LEU A 30 10.63 6.89 17.62
CA LEU A 30 11.61 7.27 16.60
C LEU A 30 13.01 6.85 17.06
N MET A 31 13.65 5.93 16.34
CA MET A 31 15.06 5.61 16.55
C MET A 31 15.91 6.45 15.62
N VAL A 32 16.82 7.25 16.17
CA VAL A 32 17.78 8.06 15.40
C VAL A 32 19.13 7.36 15.43
N LEU A 33 19.66 7.06 14.25
CA LEU A 33 20.99 6.48 14.06
C LEU A 33 21.91 7.54 13.43
N ASP A 34 22.96 7.90 14.15
CA ASP A 34 24.06 8.65 13.57
C ASP A 34 24.90 7.72 12.69
N ARG A 35 24.94 7.99 11.39
CA ARG A 35 25.62 7.16 10.41
C ARG A 35 27.15 7.20 10.54
N THR A 36 27.71 8.28 11.08
CA THR A 36 29.15 8.47 11.22
C THR A 36 29.67 7.79 12.47
N THR A 37 28.95 7.96 13.59
CA THR A 37 29.39 7.43 14.90
C THR A 37 28.77 6.08 15.25
N GLY A 38 27.71 5.68 14.55
CA GLY A 38 26.91 4.50 14.89
C GLY A 38 26.04 4.67 16.14
N ARG A 39 26.04 5.87 16.75
CA ARG A 39 25.28 6.15 17.97
C ARG A 39 23.78 6.05 17.69
N ARG A 40 23.07 5.36 18.57
CA ARG A 40 21.62 5.21 18.56
C ARG A 40 21.01 6.04 19.67
N SER A 41 19.91 6.70 19.38
CA SER A 41 19.09 7.39 20.39
C SER A 41 17.61 7.15 20.12
N HIS A 42 16.81 7.25 21.17
CA HIS A 42 15.37 6.97 21.12
C HIS A 42 14.61 8.24 21.48
N HIS A 43 13.63 8.54 20.63
CA HIS A 43 12.80 9.74 20.65
C HIS A 43 11.35 9.34 20.33
N MET A 44 10.48 10.34 20.27
CA MET A 44 9.12 10.24 19.75
C MET A 44 9.06 10.92 18.38
N PHE A 45 8.18 10.45 17.49
CA PHE A 45 8.11 10.98 16.13
C PHE A 45 7.73 12.47 16.09
N ARG A 46 6.91 12.95 17.04
CA ARG A 46 6.62 14.37 17.22
C ARG A 46 7.85 15.25 17.43
N GLU A 47 9.00 14.67 17.81
CA GLU A 47 10.27 15.36 18.03
C GLU A 47 11.12 15.40 16.75
N LEU A 48 10.65 14.83 15.62
CA LEU A 48 11.32 14.89 14.33
C LEU A 48 11.70 16.33 13.91
N PRO A 49 10.85 17.37 14.10
CA PRO A 49 11.22 18.73 13.73
C PRO A 49 12.50 19.20 14.44
N GLU A 50 12.78 18.73 15.66
CA GLU A 50 13.99 19.09 16.41
C GLU A 50 15.29 18.53 15.82
N ARG A 51 15.18 17.55 14.92
CA ARG A 51 16.31 16.84 14.33
C ARG A 51 16.65 17.36 12.93
N LEU A 52 15.80 18.23 12.36
CA LEU A 52 16.04 18.90 11.09
C LEU A 52 16.44 20.36 11.31
N ARG A 53 17.15 20.91 10.33
CA ARG A 53 17.68 22.26 10.31
C ARG A 53 16.93 23.09 9.28
N GLU A 54 17.00 24.41 9.44
CA GLU A 54 16.55 25.35 8.43
C GLU A 54 17.25 25.06 7.09
N GLY A 55 16.48 25.06 6.01
CA GLY A 55 16.98 24.75 4.66
C GLY A 55 17.02 23.25 4.31
N ASP A 56 16.76 22.35 5.26
CA ASP A 56 16.56 20.93 4.94
C ASP A 56 15.31 20.74 4.05
N VAL A 57 15.35 19.72 3.18
CA VAL A 57 14.24 19.36 2.29
C VAL A 57 13.71 17.98 2.66
N LEU A 58 12.43 17.90 3.01
CA LEU A 58 11.72 16.67 3.28
C LEU A 58 10.86 16.29 2.07
N VAL A 59 11.30 15.31 1.28
CA VAL A 59 10.55 14.87 0.11
C VAL A 59 9.42 13.92 0.52
N LEU A 60 8.18 14.36 0.30
CA LEU A 60 6.97 13.60 0.63
C LEU A 60 6.38 12.92 -0.62
N ASN A 61 5.92 11.69 -0.46
CA ASN A 61 5.16 10.99 -1.49
C ASN A 61 3.66 11.33 -1.33
N ASP A 62 3.13 12.25 -2.14
CA ASP A 62 1.75 12.76 -2.09
C ASP A 62 0.71 11.80 -2.71
N THR A 63 1.08 10.56 -3.03
CA THR A 63 0.13 9.59 -3.58
C THR A 63 -0.86 9.07 -2.54
N ARG A 64 -2.14 9.12 -2.89
CA ARG A 64 -3.25 8.52 -2.16
C ARG A 64 -3.39 7.03 -2.51
N VAL A 65 -3.56 6.20 -1.48
CA VAL A 65 -3.79 4.76 -1.62
C VAL A 65 -5.16 4.55 -2.25
N ILE A 66 -5.18 3.77 -3.33
CA ILE A 66 -6.40 3.31 -3.97
C ILE A 66 -6.74 1.90 -3.45
N PRO A 67 -8.03 1.50 -3.43
CA PRO A 67 -8.47 0.18 -3.00
C PRO A 67 -8.13 -0.89 -4.05
N ALA A 68 -6.84 -1.12 -4.29
CA ALA A 68 -6.34 -1.89 -5.42
C ALA A 68 -6.52 -3.42 -5.30
N MET A 69 -6.83 -3.96 -4.11
CA MET A 69 -7.03 -5.41 -3.95
C MET A 69 -8.49 -5.80 -4.17
N PHE A 70 -8.75 -6.84 -4.96
CA PHE A 70 -10.10 -7.31 -5.24
C PHE A 70 -10.15 -8.84 -5.31
N GLY A 71 -11.32 -9.40 -4.99
CA GLY A 71 -11.57 -10.83 -5.12
C GLY A 71 -11.99 -11.20 -6.53
N CYS A 72 -11.60 -12.40 -6.97
CA CYS A 72 -12.02 -12.98 -8.24
C CYS A 72 -12.39 -14.45 -8.07
N HIS A 73 -13.31 -14.91 -8.93
CA HIS A 73 -13.69 -16.31 -9.05
C HIS A 73 -13.52 -16.79 -10.49
N ARG A 74 -12.87 -17.94 -10.64
CA ARG A 74 -12.85 -18.68 -11.89
C ARG A 74 -14.21 -19.37 -12.09
N ARG A 75 -14.56 -19.67 -13.34
CA ARG A 75 -15.72 -20.53 -13.66
C ARG A 75 -15.65 -21.90 -12.99
N THR A 76 -14.45 -22.40 -12.72
CA THR A 76 -14.22 -23.67 -12.00
C THR A 76 -14.41 -23.56 -10.48
N GLY A 77 -14.81 -22.41 -9.95
CA GLY A 77 -14.95 -22.13 -8.51
C GLY A 77 -13.65 -21.74 -7.79
N GLY A 78 -12.52 -21.73 -8.49
CA GLY A 78 -11.23 -21.33 -7.90
C GLY A 78 -11.23 -19.86 -7.48
N ARG A 79 -10.83 -19.58 -6.24
CA ARG A 79 -10.67 -18.20 -5.72
C ARG A 79 -9.31 -17.63 -6.12
N ILE A 80 -9.30 -16.38 -6.55
CA ILE A 80 -8.12 -15.61 -6.94
C ILE A 80 -8.20 -14.27 -6.22
N GLU A 81 -7.05 -13.75 -5.79
CA GLU A 81 -6.92 -12.36 -5.33
C GLU A 81 -6.20 -11.57 -6.42
N GLY A 82 -6.82 -10.48 -6.86
CA GLY A 82 -6.24 -9.53 -7.79
C GLY A 82 -5.71 -8.30 -7.08
N LEU A 83 -4.56 -7.80 -7.51
CA LEU A 83 -4.01 -6.50 -7.15
C LEU A 83 -3.90 -5.67 -8.43
N PHE A 84 -4.66 -4.58 -8.50
CA PHE A 84 -4.55 -3.61 -9.58
C PHE A 84 -3.17 -2.93 -9.54
N LEU A 85 -2.52 -2.79 -10.69
CA LEU A 85 -1.23 -2.13 -10.81
C LEU A 85 -1.35 -0.80 -11.55
N ARG A 86 -2.02 -0.79 -12.71
CA ARG A 86 -2.29 0.42 -13.50
C ARG A 86 -3.35 0.18 -14.57
N GLU A 87 -3.98 1.26 -15.02
CA GLU A 87 -4.85 1.28 -16.19
C GLU A 87 -4.00 1.66 -17.42
N LEU A 88 -4.09 0.84 -18.48
CA LEU A 88 -3.37 1.05 -19.75
C LEU A 88 -4.21 1.89 -20.73
N SER A 89 -5.51 1.66 -20.73
CA SER A 89 -6.55 2.42 -21.41
C SER A 89 -7.89 2.10 -20.74
N LEU A 90 -8.98 2.80 -21.08
CA LEU A 90 -10.31 2.53 -20.52
C LEU A 90 -10.65 1.03 -20.56
N GLY A 91 -10.88 0.43 -19.39
CA GLY A 91 -11.23 -0.98 -19.26
C GLY A 91 -10.11 -1.97 -19.61
N ARG A 92 -8.86 -1.52 -19.79
CA ARG A 92 -7.68 -2.39 -19.95
C ARG A 92 -6.71 -2.15 -18.82
N TRP A 93 -6.50 -3.17 -17.98
CA TRP A 93 -5.70 -3.04 -16.77
C TRP A 93 -4.51 -3.97 -16.79
N GLN A 94 -3.46 -3.57 -16.07
CA GLN A 94 -2.43 -4.47 -15.60
C GLN A 94 -2.72 -4.84 -14.15
N VAL A 95 -2.77 -6.13 -13.85
CA VAL A 95 -3.09 -6.68 -12.52
C VAL A 95 -2.11 -7.78 -12.15
N MET A 96 -1.89 -7.99 -10.85
CA MET A 96 -1.20 -9.16 -10.32
C MET A 96 -2.23 -10.11 -9.70
N LEU A 97 -2.24 -11.37 -10.13
CA LEU A 97 -3.18 -12.40 -9.67
C LEU A 97 -2.47 -13.42 -8.77
N ARG A 98 -2.80 -13.40 -7.47
CA ARG A 98 -2.38 -14.41 -6.50
C ARG A 98 -3.34 -15.59 -6.52
N GLY A 99 -2.80 -16.80 -6.53
CA GLY A 99 -3.57 -18.03 -6.75
C GLY A 99 -3.96 -18.26 -8.23
N GLY A 100 -3.60 -17.34 -9.13
CA GLY A 100 -3.89 -17.41 -10.57
C GLY A 100 -2.94 -18.29 -11.38
N GLY A 101 -2.16 -19.19 -10.76
CA GLY A 101 -1.15 -19.99 -11.45
C GLY A 101 -1.71 -20.90 -12.56
N ARG A 102 -3.00 -21.28 -12.46
CA ARG A 102 -3.72 -22.10 -13.44
C ARG A 102 -4.56 -21.28 -14.43
N CYS A 103 -4.51 -19.95 -14.36
CA CYS A 103 -5.22 -19.08 -15.30
C CYS A 103 -4.61 -19.17 -16.69
N ARG A 104 -5.45 -19.05 -17.72
CA ARG A 104 -5.03 -19.09 -19.12
C ARG A 104 -5.44 -17.81 -19.86
N SER A 105 -4.71 -17.49 -20.92
CA SER A 105 -5.12 -16.45 -21.86
C SER A 105 -6.50 -16.78 -22.45
N GLY A 106 -7.35 -15.76 -22.60
CA GLY A 106 -8.73 -15.89 -23.06
C GLY A 106 -9.72 -16.35 -21.97
N GLU A 107 -9.24 -16.72 -20.78
CA GLU A 107 -10.13 -17.09 -19.68
C GLU A 107 -10.86 -15.85 -19.13
N VAL A 108 -12.15 -15.99 -18.85
CA VAL A 108 -12.98 -14.97 -18.21
C VAL A 108 -13.15 -15.34 -16.74
N ILE A 109 -12.85 -14.39 -15.86
CA ILE A 109 -13.03 -14.51 -14.40
C ILE A 109 -14.04 -13.46 -13.92
N SER A 110 -14.84 -13.83 -12.94
CA SER A 110 -15.85 -12.94 -12.32
C SER A 110 -15.23 -12.18 -11.15
N LEU A 111 -15.65 -10.93 -10.95
CA LEU A 111 -15.27 -10.14 -9.78
C LEU A 111 -16.15 -10.50 -8.58
N SER A 112 -15.54 -10.68 -7.41
CA SER A 112 -16.29 -10.96 -6.19
C SER A 112 -17.09 -9.72 -5.77
N GLY A 113 -18.42 -9.85 -5.66
CA GLY A 113 -19.29 -8.74 -5.24
C GLY A 113 -19.73 -7.79 -6.36
N GLU A 114 -19.46 -8.15 -7.62
CA GLU A 114 -19.92 -7.41 -8.80
C GLU A 114 -20.26 -8.39 -9.93
N ASP A 115 -21.56 -8.62 -10.13
CA ASP A 115 -22.04 -9.59 -11.12
C ASP A 115 -22.09 -9.02 -12.53
N ASN A 116 -22.08 -7.68 -12.67
CA ASN A 116 -22.20 -7.01 -13.97
C ASN A 116 -20.86 -6.79 -14.67
N CYS A 117 -19.74 -7.09 -14.02
CA CYS A 117 -18.40 -6.91 -14.59
C CYS A 117 -17.59 -8.20 -14.54
N THR A 118 -16.86 -8.48 -15.62
CA THR A 118 -15.92 -9.60 -15.70
C THR A 118 -14.54 -9.12 -16.16
N LEU A 119 -13.51 -9.91 -15.86
CA LEU A 119 -12.16 -9.69 -16.36
C LEU A 119 -11.80 -10.80 -17.35
N MET A 120 -11.49 -10.44 -18.59
CA MET A 120 -10.92 -11.34 -19.57
C MET A 120 -9.39 -11.26 -19.52
N LEU A 121 -8.74 -12.40 -19.32
CA LEU A 121 -7.27 -12.52 -19.25
C LEU A 121 -6.67 -12.44 -20.65
N SER A 122 -6.20 -11.26 -21.05
CA SER A 122 -5.72 -11.03 -22.42
C SER A 122 -4.32 -11.56 -22.64
N LYS A 123 -3.38 -11.28 -21.73
CA LYS A 123 -1.97 -11.64 -21.87
C LYS A 123 -1.29 -11.78 -20.51
N ARG A 124 -0.45 -12.81 -20.35
CA ARG A 124 0.46 -12.92 -19.21
C ARG A 124 1.77 -12.20 -19.53
N LEU A 125 2.17 -11.28 -18.65
CA LEU A 125 3.40 -10.49 -18.82
C LEU A 125 4.58 -11.07 -18.04
N ASP A 126 4.31 -11.54 -16.82
CA ASP A 126 5.33 -12.09 -15.92
C ASP A 126 4.70 -13.12 -14.95
N ALA A 127 5.46 -13.58 -13.95
CA ALA A 127 4.99 -14.39 -12.85
C ALA A 127 3.85 -13.69 -12.08
N GLY A 128 2.61 -14.09 -12.38
CA GLY A 128 1.41 -13.57 -11.73
C GLY A 128 0.89 -12.24 -12.30
N VAL A 129 1.62 -11.56 -13.18
CA VAL A 129 1.18 -10.28 -13.77
C VAL A 129 0.47 -10.51 -15.11
N TRP A 130 -0.73 -9.95 -15.25
CA TRP A 130 -1.61 -10.09 -16.39
C TRP A 130 -2.10 -8.74 -16.90
N GLU A 131 -2.26 -8.64 -18.22
CA GLU A 131 -3.18 -7.69 -18.82
C GLU A 131 -4.58 -8.29 -18.88
N VAL A 132 -5.57 -7.52 -18.46
CA VAL A 132 -6.98 -7.91 -18.47
C VAL A 132 -7.83 -6.86 -19.18
N ALA A 133 -8.93 -7.31 -19.77
CA ALA A 133 -9.99 -6.45 -20.27
C ALA A 133 -11.23 -6.57 -19.38
N VAL A 134 -11.73 -5.43 -18.89
CA VAL A 134 -12.97 -5.31 -18.12
C VAL A 134 -14.14 -5.28 -19.09
N ALA A 135 -15.16 -6.11 -18.85
CA ALA A 135 -16.38 -6.16 -19.64
C ALA A 135 -17.63 -6.02 -18.74
N PRO A 136 -18.46 -4.97 -18.92
CA PRO A 136 -18.28 -3.85 -19.84
C PRO A 136 -17.11 -2.94 -19.42
N PRO A 137 -16.51 -2.13 -20.32
CA PRO A 137 -15.43 -1.21 -19.97
C PRO A 137 -15.89 -0.14 -18.97
N VAL A 138 -15.17 -0.01 -17.86
CA VAL A 138 -15.41 0.97 -16.79
C VAL A 138 -14.06 1.57 -16.37
N PRO A 139 -13.98 2.87 -16.02
CA PRO A 139 -12.76 3.46 -15.47
C PRO A 139 -12.28 2.74 -14.21
N ALA A 140 -10.97 2.54 -14.06
CA ALA A 140 -10.42 1.81 -12.92
C ALA A 140 -10.86 2.34 -11.55
N PRO A 141 -10.83 3.65 -11.27
CA PRO A 141 -11.22 4.18 -9.95
C PRO A 141 -12.66 3.82 -9.58
N GLU A 142 -13.58 3.87 -10.55
CA GLU A 142 -15.01 3.65 -10.31
C GLU A 142 -15.30 2.19 -9.95
N LEU A 143 -14.69 1.25 -10.66
CA LEU A 143 -14.87 -0.18 -10.37
C LEU A 143 -14.13 -0.57 -9.08
N LEU A 144 -12.91 -0.09 -8.87
CA LEU A 144 -12.15 -0.36 -7.64
C LEU A 144 -12.82 0.22 -6.40
N ASP A 145 -13.51 1.35 -6.49
CA ASP A 145 -14.25 1.88 -5.35
C ASP A 145 -15.37 0.93 -4.88
N ARG A 146 -16.03 0.24 -5.81
CA ARG A 146 -17.10 -0.73 -5.51
C ARG A 146 -16.58 -2.07 -4.99
N VAL A 147 -15.59 -2.66 -5.66
CA VAL A 147 -15.17 -4.06 -5.39
C VAL A 147 -13.84 -4.17 -4.64
N GLY A 148 -13.09 -3.09 -4.63
CA GLY A 148 -11.72 -3.04 -4.14
C GLY A 148 -11.64 -2.89 -2.63
N ARG A 149 -10.46 -3.21 -2.11
CA ARG A 149 -10.06 -3.14 -0.72
C ARG A 149 -8.65 -2.56 -0.60
N THR A 150 -8.37 -1.96 0.53
CA THR A 150 -7.08 -1.36 0.85
C THR A 150 -5.98 -2.44 0.82
N PRO A 151 -4.93 -2.27 -0.02
CA PRO A 151 -3.81 -3.21 -0.10
C PRO A 151 -2.94 -3.13 1.15
N LEU A 152 -3.27 -3.96 2.15
CA LEU A 152 -2.48 -4.06 3.37
C LEU A 152 -1.27 -4.98 3.18
N PRO A 153 -0.15 -4.71 3.87
CA PRO A 153 0.99 -5.62 3.89
C PRO A 153 0.61 -7.02 4.39
N PRO A 154 1.22 -8.09 3.84
CA PRO A 154 0.81 -9.48 4.11
C PRO A 154 1.08 -9.96 5.55
N TYR A 155 1.90 -9.24 6.30
CA TYR A 155 2.18 -9.51 7.72
C TYR A 155 1.10 -8.97 8.67
N ILE A 156 0.16 -8.17 8.17
CA ILE A 156 -1.00 -7.70 8.94
C ILE A 156 -2.07 -8.80 8.91
N ARG A 157 -2.18 -9.56 10.00
CA ARG A 157 -3.07 -10.71 10.16
C ARG A 157 -4.08 -10.41 11.26
N ARG A 158 -5.17 -9.72 10.92
CA ARG A 158 -6.17 -9.25 11.89
C ARG A 158 -7.44 -10.11 11.86
N PRO A 159 -7.84 -10.73 12.99
CA PRO A 159 -9.12 -11.44 13.13
C PRO A 159 -10.32 -10.52 13.53
N GLY A 160 -10.32 -9.23 13.12
CA GLY A 160 -11.31 -8.15 13.44
C GLY A 160 -10.60 -6.82 13.82
N PRO A 161 -11.25 -5.67 14.14
CA PRO A 161 -12.53 -5.05 13.77
C PRO A 161 -12.30 -3.72 13.00
N MET A 162 -11.38 -3.69 12.03
CA MET A 162 -11.34 -2.61 11.06
C MET A 162 -12.00 -3.08 9.77
N THR A 163 -13.08 -2.40 9.40
CA THR A 163 -13.69 -2.51 8.08
C THR A 163 -12.73 -1.94 7.04
N ASP A 164 -12.90 -2.32 5.77
CA ASP A 164 -12.13 -1.72 4.69
C ASP A 164 -12.27 -0.19 4.67
N ALA A 165 -13.45 0.35 5.02
CA ALA A 165 -13.64 1.79 5.14
C ALA A 165 -12.73 2.43 6.20
N GLN A 166 -12.52 1.77 7.33
CA GLN A 166 -11.59 2.24 8.36
C GLN A 166 -10.13 2.12 7.88
N ASP A 167 -9.78 1.07 7.13
CA ASP A 167 -8.43 0.94 6.55
C ASP A 167 -8.17 2.02 5.49
N ARG A 168 -9.15 2.29 4.63
CA ARG A 168 -9.08 3.37 3.63
C ARG A 168 -8.83 4.73 4.26
N ALA A 169 -9.31 4.96 5.49
CA ALA A 169 -9.03 6.18 6.24
C ALA A 169 -7.68 6.13 6.98
N ALA A 170 -7.39 5.00 7.65
CA ALA A 170 -6.22 4.86 8.51
C ALA A 170 -4.89 4.76 7.75
N TYR A 171 -4.91 4.22 6.53
CA TYR A 171 -3.73 4.05 5.67
C TYR A 171 -3.60 5.16 4.63
N GLN A 172 -3.88 6.39 5.02
CA GLN A 172 -3.61 7.59 4.22
C GLN A 172 -2.74 8.56 5.00
N THR A 173 -1.74 9.14 4.32
CA THR A 173 -0.96 10.24 4.87
C THR A 173 -1.80 11.53 4.85
N VAL A 174 -1.50 12.47 5.74
CA VAL A 174 -2.23 13.75 5.81
C VAL A 174 -1.99 14.64 4.58
N PHE A 175 -0.90 14.39 3.85
CA PHE A 175 -0.52 15.08 2.61
C PHE A 175 -0.88 14.31 1.33
N ALA A 176 -1.70 13.26 1.42
CA ALA A 176 -2.11 12.48 0.25
C ALA A 176 -3.07 13.29 -0.64
N ALA A 177 -2.66 13.57 -1.88
CA ALA A 177 -3.42 14.38 -2.84
C ALA A 177 -3.81 13.61 -4.11
N ARG A 178 -2.90 12.80 -4.67
CA ARG A 178 -3.06 12.22 -6.01
C ARG A 178 -3.33 10.71 -5.95
N PRO A 179 -4.44 10.17 -6.49
CA PRO A 179 -4.66 8.72 -6.48
C PRO A 179 -3.58 7.99 -7.27
N GLY A 180 -3.03 6.90 -6.72
CA GLY A 180 -2.07 6.08 -7.46
C GLY A 180 -1.29 5.05 -6.65
N ALA A 181 -1.30 5.10 -5.32
CA ALA A 181 -0.58 4.12 -4.52
C ALA A 181 -1.37 2.80 -4.44
N VAL A 182 -0.72 1.71 -4.88
CA VAL A 182 -1.24 0.33 -4.78
C VAL A 182 -0.71 -0.42 -3.55
N ALA A 183 -0.03 0.31 -2.66
CA ALA A 183 0.47 -0.17 -1.38
C ALA A 183 0.25 0.90 -0.32
N ALA A 184 -0.12 0.46 0.89
CA ALA A 184 -0.28 1.37 2.02
C ALA A 184 1.04 2.07 2.38
N PRO A 185 1.02 3.38 2.70
CA PRO A 185 2.20 4.09 3.19
C PRO A 185 2.65 3.50 4.52
N THR A 186 3.98 3.44 4.72
CA THR A 186 4.58 2.93 5.96
C THR A 186 5.13 4.08 6.79
N ALA A 187 6.19 4.74 6.32
CA ALA A 187 6.84 5.83 7.05
C ALA A 187 6.02 7.13 7.05
N GLY A 188 5.30 7.42 5.96
CA GLY A 188 4.50 8.65 5.83
C GLY A 188 3.32 8.72 6.80
N LEU A 189 2.89 7.60 7.39
CA LEU A 189 1.75 7.56 8.31
C LEU A 189 2.01 8.22 9.65
N HIS A 190 3.26 8.46 10.02
CA HIS A 190 3.61 9.06 11.30
C HIS A 190 3.41 10.58 11.32
N PHE A 191 3.34 11.22 10.15
CA PHE A 191 3.10 12.64 10.03
C PHE A 191 1.66 13.00 10.41
N THR A 192 1.57 14.02 11.25
CA THR A 192 0.34 14.76 11.59
C THR A 192 0.46 16.18 11.05
N GLU A 193 -0.66 16.90 10.90
CA GLU A 193 -0.61 18.30 10.48
C GLU A 193 0.25 19.15 11.43
N ALA A 194 0.15 18.90 12.74
CA ALA A 194 0.97 19.56 13.74
C ALA A 194 2.49 19.37 13.51
N VAL A 195 2.92 18.16 13.12
CA VAL A 195 4.33 17.90 12.79
C VAL A 195 4.73 18.64 11.51
N LEU A 196 3.90 18.65 10.48
CA LEU A 196 4.19 19.36 9.23
C LEU A 196 4.26 20.88 9.43
N GLU A 197 3.36 21.44 10.23
CA GLU A 197 3.38 22.85 10.61
C GLU A 197 4.64 23.20 11.41
N ALA A 198 5.02 22.37 12.38
CA ALA A 198 6.25 22.56 13.15
C ALA A 198 7.51 22.50 12.27
N LEU A 199 7.53 21.65 11.25
CA LEU A 199 8.61 21.58 10.25
C LEU A 199 8.70 22.88 9.44
N ARG A 200 7.57 23.34 8.89
CA ARG A 200 7.51 24.62 8.15
C ARG A 200 7.94 25.80 9.02
N GLY A 201 7.50 25.84 10.28
CA GLY A 201 7.86 26.89 11.24
C GLY A 201 9.36 26.94 11.57
N ARG A 202 10.11 25.85 11.31
CA ARG A 202 11.57 25.78 11.45
C ARG A 202 12.33 26.02 10.14
N GLY A 203 11.63 26.39 9.06
CA GLY A 203 12.25 26.63 7.76
C GLY A 203 12.65 25.36 7.01
N VAL A 204 12.05 24.21 7.34
CA VAL A 204 12.18 22.97 6.54
C VAL A 204 11.24 23.05 5.33
N GLN A 205 11.73 22.70 4.15
CA GLN A 205 10.93 22.62 2.92
C GLN A 205 10.27 21.25 2.80
N LEU A 206 9.02 21.21 2.33
CA LEU A 206 8.21 20.00 2.15
C LEU A 206 7.88 19.76 0.68
#